data_AF-A0A936HTM4-F1
#
_entry.id   AF-A0A936HTM4-F1
#
_cell.length_a   1.000
_cell.length_b   1.000
_cell.length_c   1.000
_cell.angle_alpha   90.00
_cell.angle_beta   90.00
_cell.angle_gamma   90.00
#
_symmetry.space_group_name_H-M   'P 1'
#
loop_
_entity.id
_entity.type
_entity.pdbx_description
1 polymer ?
#
loop_
_entity_poly.entity_id
_entity_poly.type
_entity_poly.pdbx_seq_one_letter_code
_entity_poly.pdbx_strand_id
1 'polypeptide(L)'
;MRFALWDMSRIVRLNIGDEEIETAAATDKGASIIRSSLRGAIVVPDGHVRERVEHYLSVSGDLENIWDTRLFDNIESALRWLSS
;
A
#
# COMPACT_ATOMS: atom_id res chain seq x y z
N MET A 1 6.86 -11.20 13.33
CA MET A 1 6.62 -9.89 12.69
C MET A 1 5.20 -9.90 12.13
N ARG A 2 4.40 -8.86 12.32
CA ARG A 2 3.07 -8.78 11.69
C ARG A 2 3.23 -8.20 10.30
N PHE A 3 2.64 -8.85 9.30
CA PHE A 3 2.60 -8.35 7.93
C PHE A 3 1.15 -8.17 7.47
N ALA A 4 0.97 -7.32 6.49
CA ALA A 4 -0.27 -7.18 5.74
C ALA A 4 0.02 -7.46 4.26
N LEU A 5 -0.91 -8.16 3.61
CA LEU A 5 -0.94 -8.35 2.17
C LEU A 5 -2.25 -7.77 1.64
N TRP A 6 -2.14 -6.76 0.79
CA TRP A 6 -3.26 -6.16 0.08
C TRP A 6 -3.22 -6.63 -1.37
N ASP A 7 -4.00 -7.66 -1.68
CA ASP A 7 -4.07 -8.23 -3.03
C ASP A 7 -5.17 -7.56 -3.86
N MET A 8 -4.75 -6.72 -4.80
CA MET A 8 -5.62 -6.03 -5.75
C MET A 8 -5.53 -6.65 -7.16
N SER A 9 -5.01 -7.88 -7.29
CA SER A 9 -4.80 -8.56 -8.58
C SER A 9 -6.05 -8.74 -9.44
N ARG A 10 -7.23 -8.69 -8.81
CA ARG A 10 -8.53 -8.82 -9.49
C ARG A 10 -9.22 -7.48 -9.74
N ILE A 11 -8.63 -6.38 -9.30
CA ILE A 11 -9.16 -5.04 -9.51
C ILE A 11 -8.60 -4.52 -10.83
N VAL A 12 -9.48 -4.27 -11.79
CA VAL A 12 -9.14 -3.73 -13.12
C VAL A 12 -9.59 -2.28 -13.29
N ARG A 13 -10.34 -1.76 -12.33
CA ARG A 13 -10.80 -0.38 -12.26
C ARG A 13 -10.90 0.03 -10.79
N LEU A 14 -10.26 1.14 -10.45
CA LEU A 14 -10.35 1.75 -9.13
C LEU A 14 -10.70 3.22 -9.34
N ASN A 15 -11.95 3.57 -9.02
CA ASN A 15 -12.39 4.96 -9.08
C ASN A 15 -12.31 5.53 -7.67
N ILE A 16 -11.15 6.13 -7.36
CA ILE A 16 -10.86 6.80 -6.10
C ILE A 16 -10.31 8.19 -6.43
N GLY A 17 -10.86 9.20 -5.77
CA GLY A 17 -10.40 10.59 -5.89
C GLY A 17 -9.12 10.83 -5.10
N ASP A 18 -8.44 11.94 -5.40
CA ASP A 18 -7.19 12.29 -4.72
C ASP A 18 -7.44 12.61 -3.22
N GLU A 19 -8.54 13.27 -2.87
CA GLU A 19 -8.94 13.51 -1.47
C GLU A 19 -9.15 12.21 -0.68
N GLU A 20 -9.67 11.16 -1.33
CA GLU A 20 -9.86 9.85 -0.70
C GLU A 20 -8.53 9.14 -0.48
N ILE A 21 -7.57 9.28 -1.42
CA ILE A 21 -6.20 8.80 -1.28
C ILE A 21 -5.49 9.50 -0.11
N GLU A 22 -5.60 10.82 -0.04
CA GLU A 22 -5.00 11.63 1.03
C GLU A 22 -5.59 11.27 2.40
N THR A 23 -6.91 11.11 2.48
CA THR A 23 -7.60 10.70 3.70
C THR A 23 -7.14 9.30 4.16
N ALA A 24 -6.97 8.37 3.22
CA ALA A 24 -6.46 7.03 3.54
C ALA A 24 -5.02 7.09 4.06
N ALA A 25 -4.13 7.83 3.39
CA ALA A 25 -2.73 7.97 3.81
C ALA A 25 -2.61 8.64 5.20
N ALA A 26 -3.41 9.67 5.48
CA ALA A 26 -3.44 10.34 6.78
C ALA A 26 -3.96 9.41 7.89
N THR A 27 -4.98 8.59 7.59
CA THR A 27 -5.50 7.58 8.52
C THR A 27 -4.43 6.55 8.85
N ASP A 28 -3.73 6.04 7.83
CA ASP A 28 -2.67 5.05 8.02
C ASP A 28 -1.46 5.63 8.77
N LYS A 29 -1.11 6.90 8.55
CA LYS A 29 -0.11 7.60 9.37
C LYS A 29 -0.52 7.66 10.85
N GLY A 30 -1.78 7.97 11.14
CA GLY A 30 -2.30 7.92 12.50
C GLY A 30 -2.18 6.52 13.12
N ALA A 31 -2.53 5.49 12.34
CA ALA A 31 -2.41 4.10 12.77
C ALA A 31 -0.96 3.66 12.96
N SER A 32 -0.02 4.15 12.14
CA SER A 32 1.39 3.78 12.20
C SER A 32 2.06 4.27 13.49
N ILE A 33 1.60 5.40 14.05
CA ILE A 33 2.08 5.91 15.35
C ILE A 33 1.80 4.91 16.49
N ILE A 34 0.61 4.28 16.47
CA ILE A 34 0.19 3.32 17.50
C ILE A 34 0.78 1.93 17.20
N ARG A 35 0.92 1.58 15.92
CA ARG A 35 1.42 0.28 15.45
C ARG A 35 2.65 0.48 14.59
N SER A 36 3.80 0.69 15.23
CA SER A 36 5.03 1.13 14.56
C SER A 36 5.71 0.11 13.64
N SER A 37 5.33 -1.17 13.67
CA SER A 37 5.96 -2.22 12.87
C SER A 37 4.94 -2.99 12.04
N LEU A 38 4.61 -2.44 10.87
CA LEU A 38 3.91 -3.16 9.81
C LEU A 38 4.82 -3.28 8.60
N ARG A 39 4.92 -4.51 8.09
CA ARG A 39 5.47 -4.80 6.78
C ARG A 39 4.32 -5.07 5.82
N GLY A 40 4.11 -4.18 4.86
CA GLY A 40 2.98 -4.19 3.95
C GLY A 40 3.40 -4.58 2.53
N ALA A 41 2.70 -5.53 1.91
CA ALA A 41 2.84 -5.79 0.49
C ALA A 41 1.53 -5.45 -0.23
N ILE A 42 1.60 -4.64 -1.28
CA ILE A 42 0.46 -4.31 -2.13
C ILE A 42 0.69 -4.94 -3.50
N VAL A 43 -0.23 -5.79 -3.96
CA VAL A 43 -0.13 -6.49 -5.26
C VAL A 43 -1.07 -5.84 -6.25
N VAL A 44 -0.52 -5.20 -7.29
CA VAL A 44 -1.31 -4.44 -8.28
C VAL A 44 -0.76 -4.67 -9.70
N PRO A 45 -1.20 -5.72 -10.41
CA PRO A 45 -0.75 -6.00 -11.78
C PRO A 45 -1.33 -5.03 -12.82
N ASP A 46 -2.50 -4.44 -12.54
CA ASP A 46 -3.16 -3.51 -13.46
C ASP A 46 -2.51 -2.12 -13.40
N GLY A 47 -2.17 -1.58 -14.57
CA GLY A 47 -1.46 -0.30 -14.68
C GLY A 47 -2.28 0.90 -14.19
N HIS A 48 -3.60 0.91 -14.44
CA HIS A 48 -4.44 2.04 -14.03
C HIS A 48 -4.67 2.04 -12.51
N VAL A 49 -4.87 0.88 -11.91
CA VAL A 49 -4.94 0.76 -10.45
C VAL A 49 -3.59 1.08 -9.81
N ARG A 50 -2.49 0.68 -10.46
CA ARG A 50 -1.13 0.96 -10.01
C ARG A 50 -0.86 2.44 -9.85
N GLU A 51 -1.21 3.27 -10.83
CA GLU A 51 -1.04 4.73 -10.76
C GLU A 51 -1.68 5.32 -9.49
N ARG A 52 -2.87 4.85 -9.12
CA ARG A 52 -3.56 5.29 -7.90
C ARG A 52 -2.87 4.83 -6.62
N VAL A 53 -2.36 3.60 -6.60
CA VAL A 53 -1.61 3.07 -5.44
C VAL A 53 -0.25 3.74 -5.30
N GLU A 54 0.43 4.05 -6.41
CA GLU A 54 1.67 4.81 -6.40
C GLU A 54 1.44 6.24 -5.89
N HIS A 55 0.33 6.88 -6.28
CA HIS A 55 -0.06 8.17 -5.72
C HIS A 55 -0.26 8.07 -4.20
N TYR A 56 -0.99 7.05 -3.71
CA TYR A 56 -1.13 6.78 -2.28
C TYR A 56 0.23 6.61 -1.58
N LEU A 57 1.15 5.83 -2.14
CA LEU A 57 2.48 5.60 -1.55
C LEU A 57 3.30 6.90 -1.49
N SER A 58 3.19 7.75 -2.51
CA SER A 58 3.82 9.08 -2.51
C SER A 58 3.31 9.93 -1.35
N VAL A 59 1.98 10.09 -1.24
CA VAL A 59 1.37 10.89 -0.16
C VAL A 59 1.70 10.30 1.22
N SER A 60 1.69 8.96 1.34
CA SER A 60 2.06 8.29 2.59
C SER A 60 3.52 8.56 2.98
N GLY A 61 4.42 8.61 1.99
CA GLY A 61 5.82 8.98 2.17
C GLY A 61 6.00 10.43 2.62
N ASP A 62 5.25 11.37 2.02
CA ASP A 62 5.27 12.79 2.40
C ASP A 62 4.75 13.02 3.83
N LEU A 63 3.82 12.16 4.29
CA LEU A 63 3.34 12.14 5.67
C LEU A 63 4.27 11.39 6.64
N GLU A 64 5.42 10.92 6.17
CA GLU A 64 6.40 10.14 6.93
C GLU A 64 5.79 8.88 7.58
N ASN A 65 4.93 8.16 6.86
CA ASN A 65 4.43 6.86 7.34
C ASN A 65 5.61 5.90 7.55
N ILE A 66 5.68 5.30 8.73
CA ILE A 66 6.83 4.46 9.16
C ILE A 66 6.67 2.98 8.79
N TRP A 67 5.57 2.59 8.15
CA TRP A 67 5.38 1.24 7.67
C TRP A 67 6.25 0.94 6.45
N ASP A 68 6.97 -0.19 6.45
CA ASP A 68 7.71 -0.67 5.27
C ASP A 68 6.70 -1.31 4.31
N THR A 69 6.16 -0.48 3.42
CA THR A 69 5.15 -0.89 2.44
C THR A 69 5.76 -0.89 1.04
N ARG A 70 5.53 -1.98 0.29
CA ARG A 70 6.07 -2.13 -1.07
C ARG A 70 5.02 -2.61 -2.05
N LEU A 71 5.18 -2.17 -3.29
CA LEU A 71 4.35 -2.53 -4.42
C LEU A 71 4.94 -3.73 -5.18
N PHE A 72 4.07 -4.63 -5.65
CA PHE A 72 4.45 -5.83 -6.38
C PHE A 72 3.52 -6.07 -7.58
N ASP A 73 4.08 -6.62 -8.66
CA ASP A 73 3.32 -7.02 -9.85
C ASP A 73 2.51 -8.31 -9.62
N ASN A 74 2.97 -9.17 -8.70
CA ASN A 74 2.37 -10.47 -8.46
C ASN A 74 2.50 -10.92 -7.00
N ILE A 75 1.62 -11.83 -6.62
CA ILE A 75 1.51 -12.34 -5.26
C ILE A 75 2.73 -13.17 -4.83
N GLU A 76 3.39 -13.86 -5.77
CA GLU A 76 4.52 -14.74 -5.46
C GLU A 76 5.73 -13.92 -4.98
N SER A 77 6.05 -12.83 -5.66
CA SER A 77 7.10 -11.89 -5.27
C SER A 77 6.79 -11.22 -3.93
N ALA A 78 5.53 -10.81 -3.73
CA ALA A 78 5.08 -10.21 -2.48
C ALA A 78 5.26 -11.17 -1.29
N LEU A 79 4.79 -12.42 -1.43
CA LEU A 79 4.91 -13.44 -0.39
C LEU A 79 6.38 -13.78 -0.10
N ARG A 80 7.21 -13.91 -1.14
CA ARG A 80 8.65 -14.16 -0.98
C ARG A 80 9.30 -13.07 -0.14
N TRP A 81 9.03 -11.80 -0.45
CA TRP A 81 9.54 -10.68 0.32
C TRP A 81 8.98 -10.64 1.74
N LEU A 82 7.68 -10.87 1.94
CA LEU A 82 7.10 -10.91 3.29
C LEU A 82 7.70 -12.01 4.18
N SER A 83 8.10 -13.13 3.57
CA SER A 83 8.69 -14.30 4.26
C SER A 83 10.19 -14.20 4.55
N SER A 84 10.91 -13.25 3.92
CA SER A 84 12.36 -13.04 4.14
C SER A 84 12.62 -12.26 5.41
#